data_AF-A0A972LTD6-F1
#
_entry.id   AF-A0A972LTD6-F1
#
_cell.length_a   1.000
_cell.length_b   1.000
_cell.length_c   1.000
_cell.angle_alpha   90.00
_cell.angle_beta   90.00
_cell.angle_gamma   90.00
#
_symmetry.space_group_name_H-M   'P 1'
#
loop_
_entity.id
_entity.type
_entity.pdbx_description
1 polymer ?
#
loop_
_entity_poly.entity_id
_entity_poly.type
_entity_poly.pdbx_seq_one_letter_code
_entity_poly.pdbx_strand_id
1 'polypeptide(L)'
;MKGAEEPSLQTITFQPSSADFLNPERGFLRFTDLTNPWSYGNIRSQGQSLVYGRILANNFRNGPFSQSFLNSIQAGFDAARANGIKVKPRVQYNDDGGADAPKSVILGHIQQLKPLWEANKDVIFTMDAGFIGGWGEWHSSTNGLDNNADRTEILTAILDALPSDRMVGIRTPHFKREIFNGSRFSDALKITAANAFDESNLTRVGHLNDCFLASASDFGTYVTPGWSRQDELDYIGGESRFAPQGGETCAQSSFSNGPNAISEMEQLHTDYMNLDYHPDVIQGWVNDGSFDEISKRLGYRYELQTAGLPDEVKPSGLLEVEFTIDNVGFGELFNPRDVEITLKNNDTGEITTAPLQIDPRFWSGGTSNNVQAVLSIPKDQAEGNYTVGIKMPDKDDSLSDDVRYAVRFANNGVWDASTGINVLKTDLQITQSATGASYQVGEGFEEVLVPSTLLLSGDFDADGDVDGADFFEWQRGLGTLFQASDLADWKANFGAVSGSAGVETVPEPSSSVLVSLFVLVLRHVRPFMRGPLRSPSVKCES
;
A
#
# COMPACT_ATOMS: atom_id res chain seq x y z
N MET A 1 -36.39 -24.34 15.94
CA MET A 1 -36.49 -23.69 14.63
C MET A 1 -35.17 -24.08 14.07
N LYS A 2 -35.10 -24.76 12.91
CA LYS A 2 -33.82 -24.95 12.21
C LYS A 2 -32.98 -23.68 12.41
N GLY A 3 -31.74 -23.80 12.90
CA GLY A 3 -30.86 -22.64 13.09
C GLY A 3 -31.09 -21.67 11.95
N ALA A 4 -31.52 -20.45 12.29
CA ALA A 4 -32.15 -19.56 11.33
C ALA A 4 -31.20 -19.40 10.14
N GLU A 5 -31.64 -19.85 8.97
CA GLU A 5 -30.81 -19.83 7.77
C GLU A 5 -30.47 -18.36 7.48
N GLU A 6 -29.17 -18.05 7.50
CA GLU A 6 -28.71 -16.70 7.21
C GLU A 6 -29.13 -16.28 5.80
N PRO A 7 -29.41 -14.99 5.57
CA PRO A 7 -29.79 -14.49 4.24
C PRO A 7 -28.76 -14.87 3.18
N SER A 8 -29.22 -15.40 2.05
CA SER A 8 -28.30 -15.81 0.97
C SER A 8 -27.74 -14.61 0.21
N LEU A 9 -26.44 -14.66 -0.09
CA LEU A 9 -25.77 -13.62 -0.85
C LEU A 9 -26.26 -13.60 -2.31
N GLN A 10 -26.59 -12.40 -2.78
CA GLN A 10 -26.85 -12.12 -4.18
C GLN A 10 -25.58 -11.58 -4.83
N THR A 11 -25.13 -12.23 -5.91
CA THR A 11 -23.96 -11.78 -6.66
C THR A 11 -24.33 -10.65 -7.61
N ILE A 12 -23.62 -9.53 -7.48
CA ILE A 12 -23.64 -8.37 -8.34
C ILE A 12 -22.36 -8.37 -9.17
N THR A 13 -22.46 -8.19 -10.48
CA THR A 13 -21.30 -8.06 -11.37
C THR A 13 -21.18 -6.62 -11.84
N PHE A 14 -19.98 -6.05 -11.72
CA PHE A 14 -19.73 -4.66 -12.08
C PHE A 14 -19.08 -4.56 -13.46
N GLN A 15 -19.32 -3.45 -14.14
CA GLN A 15 -18.74 -3.18 -15.45
C GLN A 15 -17.59 -2.19 -15.32
N PRO A 16 -16.39 -2.51 -15.83
CA PRO A 16 -15.27 -1.60 -15.88
C PRO A 16 -15.60 -0.30 -16.63
N SER A 17 -14.95 0.78 -16.21
CA SER A 17 -15.04 2.09 -16.83
C SER A 17 -13.74 2.43 -17.55
N SER A 18 -13.85 2.90 -18.79
CA SER A 18 -12.72 3.42 -19.56
C SER A 18 -12.40 4.90 -19.25
N ALA A 19 -13.18 5.55 -18.37
CA ALA A 19 -13.00 6.95 -18.03
C ALA A 19 -11.66 7.20 -17.34
N ASP A 20 -10.98 8.27 -17.74
CA ASP A 20 -9.86 8.82 -16.98
C ASP A 20 -10.39 9.78 -15.90
N PHE A 21 -9.87 9.66 -14.69
CA PHE A 21 -10.32 10.43 -13.54
C PHE A 21 -9.23 10.54 -12.48
N LEU A 22 -9.36 11.57 -11.65
CA LEU A 22 -8.41 11.82 -10.56
C LEU A 22 -8.73 10.93 -9.36
N ASN A 23 -7.68 10.25 -8.91
CA ASN A 23 -7.58 9.65 -7.59
C ASN A 23 -6.41 10.33 -6.86
N PRO A 24 -6.37 10.30 -5.52
CA PRO A 24 -5.20 10.73 -4.76
C PRO A 24 -3.99 9.84 -5.08
N GLU A 25 -2.77 10.33 -4.83
CA GLU A 25 -1.57 9.47 -4.72
C GLU A 25 -1.22 8.64 -5.96
N ARG A 26 -1.64 9.08 -7.15
CA ARG A 26 -1.29 8.45 -8.43
C ARG A 26 -1.31 9.41 -9.61
N GLY A 27 -0.70 8.97 -10.70
CA GLY A 27 -0.86 9.60 -12.01
C GLY A 27 0.20 10.66 -12.30
N PHE A 28 -0.10 11.51 -13.28
CA PHE A 28 0.81 12.57 -13.65
C PHE A 28 0.88 13.67 -12.58
N LEU A 29 2.08 14.21 -12.36
CA LEU A 29 2.31 15.37 -11.50
C LEU A 29 2.68 16.61 -12.31
N ARG A 30 2.42 17.77 -11.70
CA ARG A 30 2.89 19.09 -12.17
C ARG A 30 4.02 19.62 -11.30
N PHE A 31 4.92 20.38 -11.90
CA PHE A 31 5.92 21.13 -11.17
C PHE A 31 5.27 22.29 -10.40
N THR A 32 5.68 22.49 -9.16
CA THR A 32 5.32 23.68 -8.37
C THR A 32 6.49 24.06 -7.45
N ASP A 33 6.77 25.36 -7.34
CA ASP A 33 7.58 25.86 -6.22
C ASP A 33 6.72 25.79 -4.96
N LEU A 34 7.08 24.89 -4.03
CA LEU A 34 6.32 24.65 -2.81
C LEU A 34 6.26 25.90 -1.94
N THR A 35 7.18 26.85 -2.10
CA THR A 35 7.17 28.11 -1.34
C THR A 35 6.22 29.16 -1.94
N ASN A 36 5.59 28.87 -3.08
CA ASN A 36 4.66 29.76 -3.78
C ASN A 36 3.21 29.20 -3.74
N PRO A 37 2.38 29.62 -2.76
CA PRO A 37 1.04 29.07 -2.53
C PRO A 37 0.02 29.40 -3.63
N TRP A 38 0.35 30.27 -4.59
CA TRP A 38 -0.57 30.68 -5.66
C TRP A 38 -0.63 29.70 -6.83
N SER A 39 0.24 28.68 -6.85
CA SER A 39 0.43 27.80 -8.01
C SER A 39 -0.50 26.57 -8.04
N TYR A 40 -1.41 26.42 -7.07
CA TYR A 40 -2.20 25.20 -6.86
C TYR A 40 -3.60 25.23 -7.48
N GLY A 41 -4.15 26.43 -7.74
CA GLY A 41 -5.58 26.62 -8.00
C GLY A 41 -6.12 25.97 -9.29
N ASN A 42 -5.26 25.62 -10.24
CA ASN A 42 -5.65 25.04 -11.53
C ASN A 42 -5.23 23.58 -11.72
N ILE A 43 -4.43 23.00 -10.82
CA ILE A 43 -3.83 21.66 -10.99
C ILE A 43 -4.89 20.58 -11.21
N ARG A 44 -5.93 20.55 -10.36
CA ARG A 44 -7.04 19.59 -10.53
C ARG A 44 -7.86 19.82 -11.79
N SER A 45 -8.08 21.09 -12.17
CA SER A 45 -8.79 21.42 -13.41
C SER A 45 -8.01 21.04 -14.68
N GLN A 46 -6.68 20.88 -14.56
CA GLN A 46 -5.80 20.38 -15.61
C GLN A 46 -5.66 18.85 -15.61
N GLY A 47 -6.35 18.16 -14.70
CA GLY A 47 -6.37 16.70 -14.63
C GLY A 47 -5.23 16.10 -13.81
N GLN A 48 -4.73 16.79 -12.79
CA GLN A 48 -3.72 16.24 -11.88
C GLN A 48 -4.14 16.41 -10.40
N SER A 49 -3.76 15.45 -9.55
CA SER A 49 -3.95 15.49 -8.09
C SER A 49 -2.62 15.56 -7.33
N LEU A 50 -1.50 15.54 -8.06
CA LEU A 50 -0.14 15.51 -7.54
C LEU A 50 0.69 16.70 -8.02
N VAL A 51 1.60 17.16 -7.18
CA VAL A 51 2.66 18.10 -7.57
C VAL A 51 4.03 17.63 -7.11
N TYR A 52 5.04 17.89 -7.92
CA TYR A 52 6.43 17.98 -7.49
C TYR A 52 6.61 19.33 -6.80
N GLY A 53 6.79 19.29 -5.48
CA GLY A 53 6.95 20.47 -4.64
C GLY A 53 8.42 20.83 -4.45
N ARG A 54 8.98 21.65 -5.36
CA ARG A 54 10.36 22.09 -5.24
C ARG A 54 10.54 23.03 -4.05
N ILE A 55 11.54 22.76 -3.21
CA ILE A 55 12.05 23.68 -2.18
C ILE A 55 13.47 24.11 -2.60
N LEU A 56 13.58 25.27 -3.25
CA LEU A 56 14.86 25.81 -3.68
C LEU A 56 15.56 26.55 -2.53
N ALA A 57 16.58 25.92 -1.94
CA ALA A 57 17.28 26.35 -0.74
C ALA A 57 18.63 27.07 -1.01
N ASN A 58 18.84 27.57 -2.23
CA ASN A 58 20.12 28.14 -2.69
C ASN A 58 20.67 29.28 -1.81
N ASN A 59 19.81 30.08 -1.20
CA ASN A 59 20.18 31.18 -0.30
C ASN A 59 20.62 30.72 1.11
N PHE A 60 20.45 29.44 1.43
CA PHE A 60 20.69 28.88 2.76
C PHE A 60 21.87 27.89 2.79
N ARG A 61 22.71 27.83 1.74
CA ARG A 61 23.85 26.89 1.68
C ARG A 61 24.85 27.04 2.84
N ASN A 62 24.90 28.21 3.49
CA ASN A 62 25.88 28.54 4.53
C ASN A 62 25.24 28.91 5.89
N GLY A 63 23.96 28.62 6.10
CA GLY A 63 23.27 29.00 7.33
C GLY A 63 21.87 28.40 7.42
N PRO A 64 21.20 28.51 8.58
CA PRO A 64 19.91 27.89 8.79
C PRO A 64 18.81 28.53 7.94
N PHE A 65 17.72 27.78 7.72
CA PHE A 65 16.49 28.35 7.18
C PHE A 65 15.97 29.46 8.08
N SER A 66 15.58 30.57 7.48
CA SER A 66 14.85 31.63 8.18
C SER A 66 13.44 31.16 8.53
N GLN A 67 12.86 31.71 9.61
CA GLN A 67 11.46 31.43 9.95
C GLN A 67 10.50 31.82 8.83
N SER A 68 10.77 32.91 8.11
CA SER A 68 9.96 33.31 6.95
C SER A 68 9.97 32.26 5.83
N PHE A 69 11.11 31.61 5.59
CA PHE A 69 11.21 30.56 4.58
C PHE A 69 10.42 29.30 5.00
N LEU A 70 10.54 28.90 6.27
CA LEU A 70 9.72 27.80 6.82
C LEU A 70 8.22 28.12 6.73
N ASN A 71 7.82 29.35 7.03
CA ASN A 71 6.43 29.78 6.91
C ASN A 71 5.94 29.73 5.45
N SER A 72 6.79 30.03 4.47
CA SER A 72 6.44 29.89 3.05
C SER A 72 6.25 28.43 2.64
N ILE A 73 7.07 27.51 3.16
CA ILE A 73 6.88 26.06 2.93
C ILE A 73 5.54 25.61 3.54
N GLN A 74 5.24 26.03 4.78
CA GLN A 74 3.95 25.73 5.42
C GLN A 74 2.77 26.24 4.58
N ALA A 75 2.84 27.49 4.11
CA ALA A 75 1.80 28.06 3.26
C ALA A 75 1.58 27.26 1.96
N GLY A 76 2.63 26.64 1.42
CA GLY A 76 2.54 25.71 0.31
C GLY A 76 1.75 24.44 0.62
N PHE A 77 2.00 23.82 1.77
CA PHE A 77 1.22 22.67 2.23
C PHE A 77 -0.24 23.04 2.48
N ASP A 78 -0.49 24.20 3.09
CA ASP A 78 -1.86 24.70 3.30
C ASP A 78 -2.59 24.92 1.96
N ALA A 79 -1.89 25.45 0.95
CA ALA A 79 -2.43 25.62 -0.39
C ALA A 79 -2.70 24.28 -1.09
N ALA A 80 -1.82 23.29 -0.94
CA ALA A 80 -2.05 21.94 -1.46
C ALA A 80 -3.31 21.31 -0.85
N ARG A 81 -3.44 21.39 0.48
CA ARG A 81 -4.60 20.92 1.23
C ARG A 81 -5.90 21.58 0.76
N ALA A 82 -5.91 22.91 0.68
CA ALA A 82 -7.08 23.67 0.24
C ALA A 82 -7.55 23.28 -1.18
N ASN A 83 -6.62 22.88 -2.04
CA ASN A 83 -6.89 22.53 -3.44
C ASN A 83 -7.06 21.02 -3.69
N GLY A 84 -7.00 20.17 -2.67
CA GLY A 84 -7.21 18.72 -2.84
C GLY A 84 -6.02 18.04 -3.54
N ILE A 85 -4.79 18.47 -3.23
CA ILE A 85 -3.55 18.04 -3.89
C ILE A 85 -2.63 17.38 -2.85
N LYS A 86 -1.93 16.32 -3.26
CA LYS A 86 -0.79 15.76 -2.52
C LYS A 86 0.53 16.23 -3.13
N VAL A 87 1.56 16.34 -2.30
CA VAL A 87 2.85 16.93 -2.63
C VAL A 87 3.94 15.88 -2.56
N LYS A 88 4.81 15.89 -3.56
CA LYS A 88 6.11 15.22 -3.55
C LYS A 88 7.22 16.25 -3.32
N PRO A 89 7.61 16.53 -2.06
CA PRO A 89 8.59 17.57 -1.79
C PRO A 89 10.01 17.11 -2.16
N ARG A 90 10.81 18.02 -2.73
CA ARG A 90 12.26 17.87 -2.87
C ARG A 90 12.97 19.13 -2.41
N VAL A 91 13.93 18.99 -1.50
CA VAL A 91 14.86 20.08 -1.18
C VAL A 91 16.06 20.01 -2.10
N GLN A 92 16.38 21.12 -2.76
CA GLN A 92 17.57 21.25 -3.60
C GLN A 92 18.23 22.61 -3.40
N TYR A 93 19.56 22.65 -3.44
CA TYR A 93 20.31 23.89 -3.26
C TYR A 93 20.63 24.61 -4.56
N ASN A 94 20.30 24.02 -5.71
CA ASN A 94 20.57 24.55 -7.03
C ASN A 94 19.54 23.99 -8.02
N ASP A 95 19.38 24.66 -9.15
CA ASP A 95 18.56 24.23 -10.30
C ASP A 95 19.36 24.23 -11.61
N ASP A 96 20.67 24.43 -11.52
CA ASP A 96 21.63 24.52 -12.61
C ASP A 96 22.78 23.51 -12.49
N GLY A 97 22.67 22.55 -11.56
CA GLY A 97 23.76 21.62 -11.23
C GLY A 97 24.89 22.27 -10.41
N GLY A 98 24.66 23.46 -9.85
CA GLY A 98 25.61 24.22 -9.06
C GLY A 98 25.83 23.70 -7.63
N ALA A 99 26.26 24.59 -6.74
CA ALA A 99 26.69 24.21 -5.40
C ALA A 99 25.57 23.64 -4.52
N ASP A 100 25.94 22.67 -3.68
CA ASP A 100 25.17 22.18 -2.54
C ASP A 100 25.64 22.78 -1.21
N ALA A 101 25.07 22.33 -0.10
CA ALA A 101 25.42 22.80 1.24
C ALA A 101 26.35 21.81 1.97
N PRO A 102 27.20 22.26 2.90
CA PRO A 102 27.97 21.36 3.77
C PRO A 102 27.05 20.43 4.58
N LYS A 103 27.51 19.22 4.90
CA LYS A 103 26.72 18.20 5.62
C LYS A 103 26.07 18.74 6.91
N SER A 104 26.81 19.52 7.70
CA SER A 104 26.28 20.10 8.95
C SER A 104 25.08 21.03 8.73
N VAL A 105 25.06 21.76 7.60
CA VAL A 105 23.93 22.61 7.20
C VAL A 105 22.76 21.75 6.73
N ILE A 106 23.01 20.71 5.94
CA ILE A 106 21.97 19.76 5.50
C ILE A 106 21.26 19.12 6.69
N LEU A 107 22.03 18.59 7.65
CA LEU A 107 21.47 17.98 8.87
C LEU A 107 20.68 19.01 9.70
N GLY A 108 21.16 20.25 9.77
CA GLY A 108 20.43 21.35 10.41
C GLY A 108 19.09 21.67 9.71
N HIS A 109 19.07 21.68 8.38
CA HIS A 109 17.85 21.90 7.60
C HIS A 109 16.84 20.77 7.78
N ILE A 110 17.28 19.52 7.78
CA ILE A 110 16.41 18.36 8.05
C ILE A 110 15.74 18.51 9.43
N GLN A 111 16.50 18.90 10.45
CA GLN A 111 15.95 19.19 11.78
C GLN A 111 14.93 20.34 11.79
N GLN A 112 15.18 21.42 11.04
CA GLN A 112 14.23 22.54 10.92
C GLN A 112 12.94 22.17 10.17
N LEU A 113 13.01 21.20 9.26
CA LEU A 113 11.86 20.74 8.46
C LEU A 113 11.04 19.65 9.15
N LYS A 114 11.63 18.86 10.06
CA LYS A 114 10.94 17.82 10.85
C LYS A 114 9.54 18.22 11.37
N PRO A 115 9.36 19.36 12.08
CA PRO A 115 8.02 19.74 12.56
C PRO A 115 7.03 20.04 11.42
N LEU A 116 7.49 20.49 10.25
CA LEU A 116 6.64 20.72 9.09
C LEU A 116 6.26 19.39 8.42
N TRP A 117 7.18 18.42 8.35
CA TRP A 117 6.88 17.09 7.83
C TRP A 117 5.82 16.38 8.68
N GLU A 118 5.96 16.44 10.00
CA GLU A 118 4.99 15.87 10.94
C GLU A 118 3.61 16.53 10.78
N ALA A 119 3.55 17.86 10.80
CA ALA A 119 2.30 18.62 10.75
C ALA A 119 1.57 18.54 9.40
N ASN A 120 2.25 18.15 8.33
CA ASN A 120 1.68 18.13 6.97
C ASN A 120 1.78 16.75 6.31
N LYS A 121 1.93 15.68 7.11
CA LYS A 121 2.03 14.32 6.61
C LYS A 121 0.83 13.91 5.75
N ASP A 122 -0.34 14.46 6.09
CA ASP A 122 -1.60 14.29 5.39
C ASP A 122 -1.51 14.67 3.91
N VAL A 123 -0.76 15.70 3.57
CA VAL A 123 -0.58 16.13 2.17
C VAL A 123 0.73 15.68 1.52
N ILE A 124 1.60 14.95 2.23
CA ILE A 124 2.82 14.38 1.65
C ILE A 124 2.49 13.03 1.02
N PHE A 125 2.74 12.91 -0.29
CA PHE A 125 2.61 11.65 -1.03
C PHE A 125 3.84 10.76 -0.83
N THR A 126 5.02 11.28 -1.18
CA THR A 126 6.35 10.67 -0.98
C THR A 126 7.38 11.79 -0.99
N MET A 127 8.48 11.66 -0.27
CA MET A 127 9.54 12.69 -0.26
C MET A 127 10.72 12.26 -1.15
N ASP A 128 11.25 13.16 -1.95
CA ASP A 128 12.55 12.90 -2.59
C ASP A 128 13.68 13.09 -1.60
N ALA A 129 14.62 12.16 -1.58
CA ALA A 129 15.74 12.23 -0.65
C ALA A 129 16.51 13.56 -0.77
N GLY A 130 16.68 14.10 -1.98
CA GLY A 130 17.12 15.49 -2.17
C GLY A 130 18.50 15.82 -1.57
N PHE A 131 18.70 17.12 -1.31
CA PHE A 131 19.83 17.77 -0.63
C PHE A 131 21.23 17.63 -1.26
N ILE A 132 21.66 16.44 -1.65
CA ILE A 132 23.04 16.17 -2.03
C ILE A 132 23.25 16.53 -3.51
N GLY A 133 24.22 17.40 -3.79
CA GLY A 133 24.71 17.64 -5.15
C GLY A 133 23.75 18.37 -6.10
N GLY A 134 23.98 18.17 -7.40
CA GLY A 134 23.22 18.81 -8.48
C GLY A 134 21.74 18.43 -8.41
N TRP A 135 20.85 19.42 -8.42
CA TRP A 135 19.39 19.25 -8.29
C TRP A 135 18.91 18.46 -7.06
N GLY A 136 19.80 18.13 -6.12
CA GLY A 136 19.52 17.23 -4.98
C GLY A 136 19.56 15.74 -5.33
N GLU A 137 20.21 15.34 -6.42
CA GLU A 137 20.13 13.99 -6.99
C GLU A 137 21.30 13.06 -6.61
N TRP A 138 22.04 13.43 -5.56
CA TRP A 138 23.08 12.61 -4.94
C TRP A 138 24.34 12.40 -5.78
N HIS A 139 24.63 13.27 -6.74
CA HIS A 139 25.88 13.28 -7.49
C HIS A 139 26.44 14.70 -7.63
N SER A 140 27.73 14.81 -7.97
CA SER A 140 28.39 16.11 -8.21
C SER A 140 28.32 17.05 -6.99
N SER A 141 28.46 16.51 -5.78
CA SER A 141 28.47 17.32 -4.57
C SER A 141 29.69 18.24 -4.53
N THR A 142 29.46 19.54 -4.35
CA THR A 142 30.56 20.50 -4.17
C THR A 142 31.22 20.43 -2.79
N ASN A 143 30.59 19.69 -1.87
CA ASN A 143 31.08 19.43 -0.52
C ASN A 143 31.57 17.98 -0.33
N GLY A 144 31.65 17.18 -1.41
CA GLY A 144 32.15 15.81 -1.39
C GLY A 144 31.21 14.80 -0.71
N LEU A 145 29.91 15.08 -0.66
CA LEU A 145 28.88 14.30 0.02
C LEU A 145 28.30 13.15 -0.82
N ASP A 146 28.74 13.01 -2.07
CA ASP A 146 28.38 11.95 -3.02
C ASP A 146 29.15 10.64 -2.76
N ASN A 147 29.37 10.32 -1.49
CA ASN A 147 29.96 9.08 -1.00
C ASN A 147 28.98 8.30 -0.12
N ASN A 148 29.21 7.00 0.07
CA ASN A 148 28.26 6.13 0.77
C ASN A 148 28.02 6.53 2.23
N ALA A 149 29.06 7.00 2.94
CA ALA A 149 28.93 7.33 4.37
C ALA A 149 28.02 8.55 4.57
N ASP A 150 28.22 9.61 3.78
CA ASP A 150 27.41 10.82 3.89
C ASP A 150 25.98 10.62 3.36
N ARG A 151 25.79 9.84 2.28
CA ARG A 151 24.45 9.43 1.81
C ARG A 151 23.69 8.65 2.89
N THR A 152 24.36 7.72 3.57
CA THR A 152 23.77 6.92 4.66
C THR A 152 23.32 7.82 5.82
N GLU A 153 24.19 8.73 6.27
CA GLU A 153 23.89 9.63 7.39
C GLU A 153 22.73 10.59 7.05
N ILE A 154 22.75 11.16 5.84
CA ILE A 154 21.70 12.09 5.40
C ILE A 154 20.37 11.37 5.18
N LEU A 155 20.36 10.18 4.56
CA LEU A 155 19.14 9.39 4.39
C LEU A 155 18.54 8.99 5.73
N THR A 156 19.37 8.56 6.68
CA THR A 156 18.92 8.22 8.03
C THR A 156 18.27 9.44 8.70
N ALA A 157 18.90 10.62 8.61
CA ALA A 157 18.32 11.84 9.16
C ALA A 157 16.98 12.21 8.50
N ILE A 158 16.83 11.99 7.19
CA ILE A 158 15.54 12.20 6.49
C ILE A 158 14.48 11.24 7.02
N LEU A 159 14.79 9.95 7.11
CA LEU A 159 13.86 8.91 7.59
C LEU A 159 13.46 9.12 9.06
N ASP A 160 14.37 9.66 9.90
CA ASP A 160 14.11 10.05 11.29
C ASP A 160 13.25 11.33 11.41
N ALA A 161 13.27 12.18 10.39
CA ALA A 161 12.53 13.45 10.35
C ALA A 161 11.17 13.33 9.67
N LEU A 162 11.01 12.38 8.74
CA LEU A 162 9.76 12.10 8.04
C LEU A 162 8.91 11.11 8.87
N PRO A 163 7.58 11.29 8.94
CA PRO A 163 6.66 10.35 9.60
C PRO A 163 6.84 8.90 9.12
N SER A 164 6.73 7.93 10.03
CA SER A 164 7.05 6.52 9.75
C SER A 164 6.14 5.87 8.71
N ASP A 165 4.94 6.42 8.53
CA ASP A 165 3.95 6.05 7.52
C ASP A 165 4.14 6.77 6.17
N ARG A 166 5.27 7.45 5.96
CA ARG A 166 5.69 8.06 4.70
C ARG A 166 7.04 7.56 4.25
N MET A 167 7.20 7.54 2.92
CA MET A 167 8.34 6.95 2.24
C MET A 167 9.20 7.99 1.52
N VAL A 168 10.44 7.60 1.21
CA VAL A 168 11.45 8.41 0.55
C VAL A 168 11.84 7.78 -0.80
N GLY A 169 11.84 8.55 -1.88
CA GLY A 169 12.38 8.12 -3.17
C GLY A 169 13.87 8.47 -3.31
N ILE A 170 14.66 7.53 -3.81
CA ILE A 170 16.05 7.78 -4.22
C ILE A 170 16.24 7.53 -5.71
N ARG A 171 17.08 8.34 -6.35
CA ARG A 171 17.28 8.27 -7.80
C ARG A 171 17.96 6.98 -8.25
N THR A 172 19.00 6.56 -7.53
CA THR A 172 19.88 5.50 -8.01
C THR A 172 19.77 4.26 -7.12
N PRO A 173 19.17 3.15 -7.61
CA PRO A 173 18.92 1.95 -6.81
C PRO A 173 20.17 1.37 -6.15
N HIS A 174 21.33 1.53 -6.79
CA HIS A 174 22.59 1.04 -6.24
C HIS A 174 22.98 1.74 -4.93
N PHE A 175 22.61 3.01 -4.73
CA PHE A 175 22.84 3.70 -3.46
C PHE A 175 22.01 3.06 -2.34
N LYS A 176 20.77 2.63 -2.63
CA LYS A 176 19.94 1.87 -1.67
C LYS A 176 20.67 0.60 -1.24
N ARG A 177 21.15 -0.18 -2.20
CA ARG A 177 21.86 -1.45 -1.93
C ARG A 177 23.14 -1.23 -1.14
N GLU A 178 23.94 -0.20 -1.44
CA GLU A 178 25.14 0.10 -0.65
C GLU A 178 24.81 0.47 0.81
N ILE A 179 23.73 1.23 1.02
CA ILE A 179 23.29 1.66 2.35
C ILE A 179 22.77 0.47 3.17
N PHE A 180 21.87 -0.35 2.62
CA PHE A 180 21.20 -1.40 3.39
C PHE A 180 21.93 -2.76 3.34
N ASN A 181 22.52 -3.12 2.19
CA ASN A 181 23.20 -4.40 2.01
C ASN A 181 24.70 -4.33 2.27
N GLY A 182 25.23 -3.15 2.57
CA GLY A 182 26.66 -2.89 2.76
C GLY A 182 27.51 -3.13 1.50
N SER A 183 26.87 -3.43 0.37
CA SER A 183 27.50 -3.77 -0.91
C SER A 183 26.50 -3.59 -2.04
N ARG A 184 26.93 -2.93 -3.11
CA ARG A 184 26.17 -2.79 -4.37
C ARG A 184 25.91 -4.11 -5.11
N PHE A 185 26.56 -5.20 -4.69
CA PHE A 185 26.46 -6.53 -5.32
C PHE A 185 25.63 -7.53 -4.50
N SER A 186 25.05 -7.09 -3.38
CA SER A 186 24.23 -7.92 -2.51
C SER A 186 22.79 -7.46 -2.60
N ASP A 187 21.87 -8.41 -2.78
CA ASP A 187 20.41 -8.22 -2.72
C ASP A 187 19.80 -8.97 -1.53
N ALA A 188 20.60 -9.18 -0.48
CA ALA A 188 20.19 -9.94 0.70
C ALA A 188 19.03 -9.26 1.46
N LEU A 189 19.03 -7.93 1.55
CA LEU A 189 17.89 -7.16 2.03
C LEU A 189 17.24 -6.44 0.85
N LYS A 190 15.95 -6.68 0.72
CA LYS A 190 15.05 -6.04 -0.23
C LYS A 190 13.65 -5.98 0.38
N ILE A 191 12.80 -5.16 -0.20
CA ILE A 191 11.39 -5.14 0.18
C ILE A 191 10.69 -6.36 -0.45
N THR A 192 9.90 -7.05 0.36
CA THR A 192 9.12 -8.23 0.02
C THR A 192 7.77 -8.16 0.75
N ALA A 193 6.79 -8.98 0.38
CA ALA A 193 5.53 -9.04 1.12
C ALA A 193 5.72 -9.34 2.63
N ALA A 194 6.78 -10.04 3.02
CA ALA A 194 7.02 -10.43 4.41
C ALA A 194 7.53 -9.30 5.32
N ASN A 195 8.14 -8.27 4.75
CA ASN A 195 8.64 -7.10 5.50
C ASN A 195 8.01 -5.78 5.03
N ALA A 196 7.17 -5.80 3.99
CA ALA A 196 6.50 -4.61 3.49
C ALA A 196 5.78 -3.88 4.62
N PHE A 197 5.92 -2.55 4.63
CA PHE A 197 5.24 -1.65 5.56
C PHE A 197 5.55 -1.88 7.05
N ASP A 198 6.65 -2.56 7.40
CA ASP A 198 7.11 -2.75 8.80
C ASP A 198 7.73 -1.49 9.45
N GLU A 199 7.62 -0.34 8.78
CA GLU A 199 8.16 0.96 9.17
C GLU A 199 9.69 1.02 9.31
N SER A 200 10.42 -0.03 8.93
CA SER A 200 11.87 -0.03 8.91
C SER A 200 12.43 0.94 7.87
N ASN A 201 13.65 1.42 8.09
CA ASN A 201 14.31 2.32 7.13
C ASN A 201 14.43 1.70 5.73
N LEU A 202 14.56 0.38 5.61
CA LEU A 202 14.65 -0.31 4.32
C LEU A 202 13.34 -0.21 3.53
N THR A 203 12.21 -0.44 4.20
CA THR A 203 10.89 -0.58 3.59
C THR A 203 10.25 0.77 3.31
N ARG A 204 10.78 1.83 3.92
CA ARG A 204 10.41 3.22 3.67
C ARG A 204 11.21 3.90 2.55
N VAL A 205 12.05 3.18 1.81
CA VAL A 205 12.85 3.75 0.71
C VAL A 205 12.45 3.13 -0.63
N GLY A 206 11.76 3.91 -1.46
CA GLY A 206 11.45 3.56 -2.84
C GLY A 206 12.42 4.15 -3.84
N HIS A 207 12.01 4.17 -5.10
CA HIS A 207 12.84 4.56 -6.24
C HIS A 207 12.21 5.75 -6.97
N LEU A 208 13.06 6.54 -7.61
CA LEU A 208 12.64 7.53 -8.59
C LEU A 208 13.62 7.53 -9.76
N ASN A 209 13.17 7.89 -10.95
CA ASN A 209 14.02 7.96 -12.14
C ASN A 209 13.85 9.31 -12.83
N ASP A 210 14.77 10.24 -12.59
CA ASP A 210 14.71 11.60 -13.16
C ASP A 210 15.13 11.70 -14.64
N CYS A 211 15.26 10.56 -15.31
CA CYS A 211 15.59 10.46 -16.73
C CYS A 211 15.02 9.16 -17.33
N PHE A 212 13.80 8.80 -16.94
CA PHE A 212 13.11 7.60 -17.38
C PHE A 212 13.12 7.49 -18.91
N LEU A 213 13.64 6.36 -19.40
CA LEU A 213 13.79 6.02 -20.83
C LEU A 213 14.73 6.95 -21.63
N ALA A 214 15.60 7.72 -20.98
CA ALA A 214 16.50 8.64 -21.68
C ALA A 214 17.66 7.94 -22.40
N SER A 215 18.11 6.79 -21.90
CA SER A 215 19.20 6.00 -22.51
C SER A 215 19.23 4.58 -21.94
N ALA A 216 20.20 3.75 -22.31
CA ALA A 216 20.35 2.45 -21.65
C ALA A 216 20.57 2.56 -20.12
N SER A 217 21.16 3.67 -19.65
CA SER A 217 21.46 3.94 -18.23
C SER A 217 20.54 4.99 -17.60
N ASP A 218 19.57 5.51 -18.32
CA ASP A 218 18.71 6.64 -17.91
C ASP A 218 19.53 7.80 -17.31
N PHE A 219 20.59 8.16 -18.04
CA PHE A 219 21.52 9.25 -17.71
C PHE A 219 22.11 9.19 -16.29
N GLY A 220 22.31 7.98 -15.75
CA GLY A 220 22.96 7.81 -14.47
C GLY A 220 22.10 7.14 -13.40
N THR A 221 20.82 6.87 -13.69
CA THR A 221 19.92 6.11 -12.80
C THR A 221 20.32 4.63 -12.75
N TYR A 222 20.63 4.01 -13.89
CA TYR A 222 21.03 2.59 -13.97
C TYR A 222 22.53 2.49 -14.23
N VAL A 223 23.32 2.44 -13.15
CA VAL A 223 24.80 2.55 -13.21
C VAL A 223 25.53 1.52 -12.36
N THR A 224 24.83 0.50 -11.85
CA THR A 224 25.50 -0.51 -11.03
C THR A 224 26.56 -1.25 -11.83
N PRO A 225 27.83 -1.21 -11.39
CA PRO A 225 28.89 -1.91 -12.11
C PRO A 225 28.59 -3.41 -12.23
N GLY A 226 28.61 -3.94 -13.45
CA GLY A 226 28.39 -5.36 -13.71
C GLY A 226 26.93 -5.80 -13.79
N TRP A 227 25.96 -4.90 -13.59
CA TRP A 227 24.55 -5.17 -13.84
C TRP A 227 24.16 -4.72 -15.25
N SER A 228 23.26 -5.47 -15.87
CA SER A 228 22.53 -5.01 -17.05
C SER A 228 21.39 -4.07 -16.63
N ARG A 229 20.80 -3.36 -17.62
CA ARG A 229 19.55 -2.61 -17.38
C ARG A 229 18.47 -3.53 -16.81
N GLN A 230 18.35 -4.75 -17.33
CA GLN A 230 17.32 -5.69 -16.89
C GLN A 230 17.48 -6.07 -15.41
N ASP A 231 18.71 -6.25 -14.93
CA ASP A 231 18.95 -6.56 -13.51
C ASP A 231 18.47 -5.39 -12.61
N GLU A 232 18.68 -4.14 -13.03
CA GLU A 232 18.18 -2.97 -12.31
C GLU A 232 16.64 -2.94 -12.32
N LEU A 233 16.02 -3.19 -13.47
CA LEU A 233 14.56 -3.22 -13.61
C LEU A 233 13.91 -4.34 -12.78
N ASP A 234 14.52 -5.52 -12.74
CA ASP A 234 14.04 -6.66 -11.96
C ASP A 234 14.12 -6.38 -10.45
N TYR A 235 15.20 -5.74 -10.00
CA TYR A 235 15.34 -5.32 -8.60
C TYR A 235 14.31 -4.25 -8.21
N ILE A 236 14.20 -3.19 -9.00
CA ILE A 236 13.24 -2.10 -8.73
C ILE A 236 11.82 -2.64 -8.79
N GLY A 237 11.47 -3.39 -9.84
CA GLY A 237 10.15 -3.98 -10.03
C GLY A 237 9.74 -4.94 -8.90
N GLY A 238 10.71 -5.61 -8.27
CA GLY A 238 10.44 -6.43 -7.09
C GLY A 238 10.05 -5.61 -5.86
N GLU A 239 10.68 -4.46 -5.65
CA GLU A 239 10.46 -3.60 -4.48
C GLU A 239 9.32 -2.59 -4.66
N SER A 240 9.10 -2.11 -5.89
CA SER A 240 8.08 -1.10 -6.20
C SER A 240 6.65 -1.60 -6.05
N ARG A 241 6.48 -2.90 -5.80
CA ARG A 241 5.21 -3.47 -5.33
C ARG A 241 4.79 -2.96 -3.96
N PHE A 242 5.73 -2.43 -3.19
CA PHE A 242 5.55 -2.10 -1.77
C PHE A 242 6.13 -0.71 -1.41
N ALA A 243 6.69 0.01 -2.38
CA ALA A 243 7.36 1.29 -2.17
C ALA A 243 7.22 2.16 -3.42
N PRO A 244 7.26 3.50 -3.29
CA PRO A 244 7.02 4.41 -4.41
C PRO A 244 8.00 4.16 -5.55
N GLN A 245 7.48 4.20 -6.78
CA GLN A 245 8.26 4.25 -8.00
C GLN A 245 7.68 5.27 -8.98
N GLY A 246 8.53 6.15 -9.51
CA GLY A 246 8.11 7.12 -10.51
C GLY A 246 9.25 7.97 -10.99
N GLY A 247 8.98 9.13 -11.59
CA GLY A 247 10.06 10.02 -12.01
C GLY A 247 9.65 10.99 -13.11
N GLU A 248 10.59 11.26 -14.01
CA GLU A 248 10.41 12.16 -15.15
C GLU A 248 11.19 11.70 -16.37
N THR A 249 10.78 12.18 -17.53
CA THR A 249 11.53 11.98 -18.78
C THR A 249 12.46 13.18 -18.98
N CYS A 250 13.64 12.99 -19.58
CA CYS A 250 14.62 14.08 -19.73
C CYS A 250 15.28 14.16 -21.12
N ALA A 251 15.05 13.17 -21.98
CA ALA A 251 15.53 13.15 -23.36
C ALA A 251 14.73 12.15 -24.21
N GLN A 252 14.55 12.45 -25.50
CA GLN A 252 14.05 11.46 -26.46
C GLN A 252 15.13 10.42 -26.79
N SER A 253 14.73 9.16 -26.91
CA SER A 253 15.65 8.06 -27.22
C SER A 253 14.93 6.91 -27.94
N SER A 254 15.67 5.85 -28.28
CA SER A 254 15.06 4.60 -28.77
C SER A 254 14.20 3.88 -27.73
N PHE A 255 14.33 4.23 -26.44
CA PHE A 255 13.56 3.67 -25.33
C PHE A 255 12.27 4.45 -25.09
N SER A 256 12.18 5.73 -25.47
CA SER A 256 11.14 6.64 -24.98
C SER A 256 9.80 6.59 -25.73
N ASN A 257 9.59 5.66 -26.67
CA ASN A 257 8.29 5.54 -27.36
C ASN A 257 7.20 4.98 -26.43
N GLY A 258 5.93 5.19 -26.79
CA GLY A 258 4.78 4.79 -25.97
C GLY A 258 4.75 3.31 -25.59
N PRO A 259 4.90 2.36 -26.55
CA PRO A 259 4.91 0.93 -26.24
C PRO A 259 6.01 0.50 -25.26
N ASN A 260 7.22 1.05 -25.39
CA ASN A 260 8.30 0.78 -24.44
C ASN A 260 8.01 1.39 -23.08
N ALA A 261 7.44 2.60 -23.04
CA ALA A 261 7.05 3.25 -21.79
C ALA A 261 6.00 2.43 -21.04
N ILE A 262 4.96 1.95 -21.71
CA ILE A 262 3.95 1.07 -21.12
C ILE A 262 4.61 -0.20 -20.56
N SER A 263 5.47 -0.86 -21.35
CA SER A 263 6.12 -2.10 -20.92
C SER A 263 7.02 -1.91 -19.69
N GLU A 264 7.81 -0.83 -19.64
CA GLU A 264 8.70 -0.58 -18.50
C GLU A 264 7.93 -0.06 -17.28
N MET A 265 6.86 0.73 -17.47
CA MET A 265 5.97 1.16 -16.38
C MET A 265 5.24 -0.03 -15.73
N GLU A 266 4.83 -1.02 -16.52
CA GLU A 266 4.26 -2.28 -16.02
C GLU A 266 5.26 -3.03 -15.15
N GLN A 267 6.49 -3.22 -15.64
CA GLN A 267 7.51 -3.97 -14.91
C GLN A 267 7.92 -3.27 -13.60
N LEU A 268 7.96 -1.93 -13.63
CA LEU A 268 8.41 -1.11 -12.53
C LEU A 268 7.28 -0.72 -11.57
N HIS A 269 6.03 -1.10 -11.82
CA HIS A 269 4.88 -0.66 -11.04
C HIS A 269 4.83 0.87 -10.86
N THR A 270 4.92 1.62 -11.95
CA THR A 270 5.09 3.07 -11.90
C THR A 270 3.84 3.79 -11.37
N ASP A 271 4.01 4.56 -10.29
CA ASP A 271 2.95 5.29 -9.59
C ASP A 271 2.63 6.66 -10.19
N TYR A 272 3.68 7.37 -10.59
CA TYR A 272 3.59 8.75 -11.06
C TYR A 272 4.66 9.10 -12.08
N MET A 273 4.38 10.13 -12.89
CA MET A 273 5.33 10.73 -13.83
C MET A 273 5.19 12.24 -13.89
N ASN A 274 6.29 12.97 -14.06
CA ASN A 274 6.27 14.41 -14.29
C ASN A 274 5.87 14.75 -15.73
N LEU A 275 4.91 15.67 -15.90
CA LEU A 275 4.48 16.17 -17.22
C LEU A 275 5.33 17.33 -17.75
N ASP A 276 5.97 18.10 -16.87
CA ASP A 276 6.40 19.46 -17.22
C ASP A 276 7.87 19.54 -17.68
N TYR A 277 8.71 18.59 -17.28
CA TYR A 277 10.17 18.71 -17.48
C TYR A 277 10.60 18.48 -18.94
N HIS A 278 10.11 17.43 -19.60
CA HIS A 278 10.46 17.14 -21.00
C HIS A 278 9.23 16.85 -21.87
N PRO A 279 8.45 17.89 -22.25
CA PRO A 279 7.16 17.75 -22.92
C PRO A 279 7.26 17.04 -24.30
N ASP A 280 8.43 17.04 -24.95
CA ASP A 280 8.59 16.40 -26.26
C ASP A 280 8.52 14.86 -26.21
N VAL A 281 8.84 14.23 -25.06
CA VAL A 281 8.65 12.77 -24.89
C VAL A 281 7.18 12.47 -24.68
N ILE A 282 6.52 13.26 -23.83
CA ILE A 282 5.08 13.17 -23.58
C ILE A 282 4.29 13.38 -24.87
N GLN A 283 4.67 14.35 -25.69
CA GLN A 283 4.08 14.58 -27.01
C GLN A 283 4.30 13.39 -27.95
N GLY A 284 5.42 12.67 -27.81
CA GLY A 284 5.64 11.40 -28.50
C GLY A 284 4.56 10.36 -28.17
N TRP A 285 4.24 10.19 -26.89
CA TRP A 285 3.16 9.28 -26.44
C TRP A 285 1.78 9.73 -26.89
N VAL A 286 1.55 11.04 -27.03
CA VAL A 286 0.31 11.56 -27.62
C VAL A 286 0.25 11.21 -29.11
N ASN A 287 1.35 11.38 -29.83
CA ASN A 287 1.41 11.17 -31.27
C ASN A 287 1.27 9.70 -31.68
N ASP A 288 1.79 8.76 -30.88
CA ASP A 288 1.65 7.32 -31.13
C ASP A 288 0.38 6.70 -30.49
N GLY A 289 -0.39 7.49 -29.74
CA GLY A 289 -1.67 7.09 -29.15
C GLY A 289 -1.56 6.38 -27.81
N SER A 290 -0.36 6.24 -27.23
CA SER A 290 -0.16 5.60 -25.92
C SER A 290 -0.51 6.48 -24.72
N PHE A 291 -0.59 7.80 -24.87
CA PHE A 291 -0.78 8.73 -23.74
C PHE A 291 -2.03 8.42 -22.90
N ASP A 292 -3.17 8.13 -23.53
CA ASP A 292 -4.42 7.87 -22.81
C ASP A 292 -4.33 6.58 -21.97
N GLU A 293 -3.64 5.55 -22.47
CA GLU A 293 -3.39 4.35 -21.68
C GLU A 293 -2.48 4.65 -20.50
N ILE A 294 -1.37 5.36 -20.74
CA ILE A 294 -0.41 5.74 -19.70
C ILE A 294 -1.11 6.57 -18.60
N SER A 295 -1.86 7.60 -18.98
CA SER A 295 -2.60 8.47 -18.05
C SER A 295 -3.54 7.67 -17.15
N LYS A 296 -4.34 6.77 -17.74
CA LYS A 296 -5.29 5.96 -17.00
C LYS A 296 -4.63 4.93 -16.08
N ARG A 297 -3.47 4.40 -16.45
CA ARG A 297 -2.83 3.27 -15.76
C ARG A 297 -1.71 3.68 -14.82
N LEU A 298 -1.17 4.90 -14.84
CA LEU A 298 -0.17 5.33 -13.84
C LEU A 298 -0.70 5.20 -12.40
N GLY A 299 0.04 4.52 -11.52
CA GLY A 299 -0.37 4.16 -10.16
C GLY A 299 -1.50 3.14 -10.12
N TYR A 300 -2.07 2.96 -8.93
CA TYR A 300 -3.16 1.99 -8.73
C TYR A 300 -4.40 2.37 -9.54
N ARG A 301 -5.19 1.38 -9.98
CA ARG A 301 -6.51 1.60 -10.56
C ARG A 301 -7.40 0.41 -10.20
N TYR A 302 -8.21 0.58 -9.17
CA TYR A 302 -9.07 -0.50 -8.70
C TYR A 302 -10.34 -0.64 -9.53
N GLU A 303 -10.62 -1.85 -9.99
CA GLU A 303 -11.84 -2.27 -10.67
C GLU A 303 -12.53 -3.34 -9.84
N LEU A 304 -13.72 -3.01 -9.33
CA LEU A 304 -14.59 -3.96 -8.69
C LEU A 304 -15.10 -4.95 -9.75
N GLN A 305 -14.96 -6.25 -9.50
CA GLN A 305 -15.42 -7.30 -10.41
C GLN A 305 -16.79 -7.80 -9.99
N THR A 306 -16.91 -8.21 -8.73
CA THR A 306 -18.14 -8.75 -8.15
C THR A 306 -18.33 -8.30 -6.71
N ALA A 307 -19.57 -8.29 -6.24
CA ALA A 307 -19.90 -8.22 -4.82
C ALA A 307 -21.02 -9.21 -4.48
N GLY A 308 -20.98 -9.83 -3.32
CA GLY A 308 -22.02 -10.68 -2.74
C GLY A 308 -22.59 -10.00 -1.51
N LEU A 309 -23.89 -9.68 -1.52
CA LEU A 309 -24.61 -9.11 -0.38
C LEU A 309 -26.01 -9.70 -0.30
N PRO A 310 -26.60 -9.84 0.90
CA PRO A 310 -27.99 -10.25 1.01
C PRO A 310 -28.96 -9.14 0.53
N ASP A 311 -30.19 -9.52 0.18
CA ASP A 311 -31.26 -8.55 -0.12
C ASP A 311 -31.87 -7.94 1.15
N GLU A 312 -31.85 -8.68 2.25
CA GLU A 312 -32.39 -8.26 3.53
C GLU A 312 -31.50 -8.70 4.71
N VAL A 313 -31.48 -7.91 5.77
CA VAL A 313 -30.84 -8.21 7.06
C VAL A 313 -31.71 -7.64 8.18
N LYS A 314 -31.66 -8.22 9.38
CA LYS A 314 -32.41 -7.67 10.53
C LYS A 314 -31.54 -6.78 11.42
N PRO A 315 -32.15 -5.87 12.20
CA PRO A 315 -31.51 -5.31 13.37
C PRO A 315 -30.98 -6.42 14.29
N SER A 316 -29.80 -6.22 14.87
CA SER A 316 -29.03 -7.27 15.57
C SER A 316 -28.65 -8.48 14.69
N GLY A 317 -28.73 -8.38 13.36
CA GLY A 317 -28.25 -9.41 12.44
C GLY A 317 -26.78 -9.21 12.04
N LEU A 318 -26.29 -10.09 11.18
CA LEU A 318 -24.98 -9.96 10.53
C LEU A 318 -25.17 -9.64 9.05
N LEU A 319 -24.51 -8.60 8.57
CA LEU A 319 -24.39 -8.27 7.16
C LEU A 319 -23.10 -8.88 6.64
N GLU A 320 -23.22 -9.96 5.87
CA GLU A 320 -22.10 -10.52 5.13
C GLU A 320 -21.90 -9.77 3.80
N VAL A 321 -20.66 -9.35 3.56
CA VAL A 321 -20.24 -8.66 2.33
C VAL A 321 -19.02 -9.38 1.79
N GLU A 322 -19.15 -9.90 0.57
CA GLU A 322 -18.02 -10.40 -0.21
C GLU A 322 -17.78 -9.49 -1.40
N PHE A 323 -16.54 -9.26 -1.79
CA PHE A 323 -16.25 -8.63 -3.07
C PHE A 323 -14.90 -9.04 -3.64
N THR A 324 -14.80 -8.98 -4.97
CA THR A 324 -13.56 -9.19 -5.71
C THR A 324 -13.16 -7.89 -6.37
N ILE A 325 -11.91 -7.46 -6.15
CA ILE A 325 -11.36 -6.21 -6.69
C ILE A 325 -9.98 -6.44 -7.32
N ASP A 326 -9.77 -5.86 -8.48
CA ASP A 326 -8.53 -6.01 -9.26
C ASP A 326 -7.83 -4.65 -9.36
N ASN A 327 -6.51 -4.62 -9.18
CA ASN A 327 -5.71 -3.46 -9.58
C ASN A 327 -5.28 -3.62 -11.05
N VAL A 328 -5.82 -2.79 -11.94
CA VAL A 328 -5.50 -2.76 -13.38
C VAL A 328 -4.56 -1.62 -13.78
N GLY A 329 -4.05 -0.89 -12.78
CA GLY A 329 -3.01 0.12 -12.93
C GLY A 329 -1.63 -0.49 -13.12
N PHE A 330 -0.64 0.36 -13.35
CA PHE A 330 0.77 0.00 -13.33
C PHE A 330 1.25 -0.13 -11.88
N GLY A 331 1.02 0.92 -11.09
CA GLY A 331 1.55 1.04 -9.73
C GLY A 331 0.64 0.50 -8.64
N GLU A 332 1.09 0.68 -7.41
CA GLU A 332 0.48 0.08 -6.22
C GLU A 332 0.13 1.16 -5.19
N LEU A 333 -0.74 0.81 -4.25
CA LEU A 333 -0.95 1.64 -3.07
C LEU A 333 0.14 1.33 -2.04
N PHE A 334 0.91 2.35 -1.62
CA PHE A 334 1.96 2.19 -0.61
C PHE A 334 1.74 3.03 0.65
N ASN A 335 0.99 4.13 0.55
CA ASN A 335 0.53 4.88 1.72
C ASN A 335 -0.68 4.17 2.34
N PRO A 336 -0.81 4.15 3.68
CA PRO A 336 -1.91 3.48 4.35
C PRO A 336 -3.26 4.09 3.93
N ARG A 337 -4.30 3.24 3.91
CA ARG A 337 -5.67 3.62 3.56
C ARG A 337 -6.65 2.71 4.28
N ASP A 338 -7.68 3.31 4.85
CA ASP A 338 -8.80 2.54 5.41
C ASP A 338 -9.74 2.09 4.28
N VAL A 339 -10.36 0.93 4.48
CA VAL A 339 -11.47 0.44 3.66
C VAL A 339 -12.67 0.32 4.58
N GLU A 340 -13.76 1.00 4.25
CA GLU A 340 -14.95 1.05 5.09
C GLU A 340 -16.18 0.56 4.30
N ILE A 341 -17.00 -0.28 4.92
CA ILE A 341 -18.35 -0.53 4.44
C ILE A 341 -19.26 0.58 4.97
N THR A 342 -20.14 1.10 4.12
CA THR A 342 -21.07 2.17 4.47
C THR A 342 -22.50 1.71 4.38
N LEU A 343 -23.34 2.09 5.34
CA LEU A 343 -24.80 2.00 5.26
C LEU A 343 -25.40 3.40 5.22
N LYS A 344 -26.02 3.74 4.10
CA LYS A 344 -26.75 5.00 3.91
C LYS A 344 -28.25 4.74 3.94
N ASN A 345 -28.95 5.29 4.92
CA ASN A 345 -30.41 5.25 4.95
C ASN A 345 -30.98 6.07 3.79
N ASN A 346 -31.80 5.47 2.93
CA ASN A 346 -32.29 6.14 1.72
C ASN A 346 -33.34 7.22 1.99
N ASP A 347 -34.00 7.19 3.15
CA ASP A 347 -35.03 8.17 3.52
C ASP A 347 -34.43 9.39 4.24
N THR A 348 -33.49 9.16 5.16
CA THR A 348 -32.87 10.24 5.97
C THR A 348 -31.58 10.79 5.34
N GLY A 349 -30.89 9.98 4.53
CA GLY A 349 -29.56 10.27 4.01
C GLY A 349 -28.43 10.10 5.02
N GLU A 350 -28.73 9.63 6.24
CA GLU A 350 -27.73 9.32 7.27
C GLU A 350 -26.81 8.19 6.82
N ILE A 351 -25.50 8.35 7.07
CA ILE A 351 -24.46 7.39 6.69
C ILE A 351 -23.77 6.90 7.96
N THR A 352 -23.75 5.60 8.17
CA THR A 352 -22.88 4.93 9.16
C THR A 352 -21.80 4.16 8.42
N THR A 353 -20.60 4.07 9.00
CA THR A 353 -19.44 3.41 8.40
C THR A 353 -18.82 2.42 9.37
N ALA A 354 -18.26 1.35 8.81
CA ALA A 354 -17.56 0.31 9.54
C ALA A 354 -16.22 0.04 8.84
N PRO A 355 -15.08 0.41 9.45
CA PRO A 355 -13.76 0.09 8.94
C PRO A 355 -13.50 -1.42 8.95
N LEU A 356 -12.90 -1.91 7.88
CA LEU A 356 -12.45 -3.29 7.74
C LEU A 356 -11.00 -3.43 8.22
N GLN A 357 -10.68 -4.55 8.85
CA GLN A 357 -9.35 -4.92 9.34
C GLN A 357 -8.53 -5.56 8.21
N ILE A 358 -8.40 -4.82 7.11
CA ILE A 358 -7.68 -5.22 5.91
C ILE A 358 -6.70 -4.12 5.51
N ASP A 359 -5.62 -4.51 4.83
CA ASP A 359 -4.65 -3.55 4.30
C ASP A 359 -4.70 -3.56 2.75
N PRO A 360 -5.32 -2.54 2.12
CA PRO A 360 -5.47 -2.49 0.66
C PRO A 360 -4.13 -2.28 -0.07
N ARG A 361 -3.03 -2.00 0.65
CA ARG A 361 -1.68 -1.93 0.06
C ARG A 361 -1.19 -3.28 -0.47
N PHE A 362 -1.84 -4.38 -0.09
CA PHE A 362 -1.59 -5.72 -0.63
C PHE A 362 -2.52 -6.10 -1.79
N TRP A 363 -3.38 -5.19 -2.27
CA TRP A 363 -4.21 -5.43 -3.47
C TRP A 363 -3.39 -5.24 -4.75
N SER A 364 -2.41 -6.12 -4.95
CA SER A 364 -1.45 -6.01 -6.04
C SER A 364 -2.04 -6.32 -7.42
N GLY A 365 -1.45 -5.73 -8.45
CA GLY A 365 -1.78 -6.00 -9.85
C GLY A 365 -1.44 -7.42 -10.28
N GLY A 366 -2.19 -7.95 -11.24
CA GLY A 366 -1.99 -9.29 -11.82
C GLY A 366 -2.66 -10.45 -11.08
N THR A 367 -3.33 -10.17 -9.95
CA THR A 367 -4.15 -11.13 -9.20
C THR A 367 -5.48 -10.48 -8.78
N SER A 368 -6.54 -11.28 -8.74
CA SER A 368 -7.80 -10.83 -8.15
C SER A 368 -7.74 -10.90 -6.63
N ASN A 369 -8.22 -9.84 -5.98
CA ASN A 369 -8.20 -9.70 -4.53
C ASN A 369 -9.62 -9.94 -4.00
N ASN A 370 -9.80 -11.03 -3.25
CA ASN A 370 -11.07 -11.38 -2.64
C ASN A 370 -11.10 -10.86 -1.21
N VAL A 371 -12.17 -10.16 -0.87
CA VAL A 371 -12.43 -9.63 0.46
C VAL A 371 -13.75 -10.22 0.94
N GLN A 372 -13.76 -10.68 2.19
CA GLN A 372 -14.94 -11.10 2.91
C GLN A 372 -14.96 -10.35 4.23
N ALA A 373 -16.10 -9.76 4.55
CA ALA A 373 -16.33 -9.03 5.78
C ALA A 373 -17.71 -9.39 6.33
N VAL A 374 -17.82 -9.46 7.65
CA VAL A 374 -19.09 -9.68 8.34
C VAL A 374 -19.27 -8.53 9.31
N LEU A 375 -20.40 -7.84 9.22
CA LEU A 375 -20.65 -6.62 9.99
C LEU A 375 -21.86 -6.76 10.88
N SER A 376 -21.78 -6.30 12.12
CA SER A 376 -22.93 -6.28 13.04
C SER A 376 -23.90 -5.18 12.63
N ILE A 377 -25.20 -5.50 12.54
CA ILE A 377 -26.23 -4.48 12.41
C ILE A 377 -26.69 -4.06 13.82
N PRO A 378 -26.60 -2.77 14.20
CA PRO A 378 -27.04 -2.32 15.52
C PRO A 378 -28.48 -2.71 15.86
N LYS A 379 -28.75 -2.97 17.14
CA LYS A 379 -30.10 -3.30 17.63
C LYS A 379 -31.11 -2.20 17.34
N ASP A 380 -30.67 -0.95 17.42
CA ASP A 380 -31.47 0.25 17.21
C ASP A 380 -31.37 0.79 15.77
N GLN A 381 -30.75 0.04 14.85
CA GLN A 381 -30.75 0.38 13.43
C GLN A 381 -32.18 0.48 12.92
N ALA A 382 -32.54 1.64 12.35
CA ALA A 382 -33.87 1.88 11.84
C ALA A 382 -34.20 0.93 10.68
N GLU A 383 -35.40 0.35 10.66
CA GLU A 383 -35.88 -0.39 9.50
C GLU A 383 -36.03 0.52 8.28
N GLY A 384 -35.78 0.00 7.09
CA GLY A 384 -35.89 0.77 5.85
C GLY A 384 -35.03 0.22 4.71
N ASN A 385 -34.96 1.01 3.62
CA ASN A 385 -34.08 0.71 2.50
C ASN A 385 -32.76 1.45 2.65
N TYR A 386 -31.66 0.74 2.41
CA TYR A 386 -30.31 1.24 2.56
C TYR A 386 -29.50 1.08 1.29
N THR A 387 -28.65 2.06 1.04
CA THR A 387 -27.55 1.95 0.08
C THR A 387 -26.32 1.45 0.80
N VAL A 388 -25.72 0.37 0.29
CA VAL A 388 -24.45 -0.20 0.75
C VAL A 388 -23.34 0.19 -0.21
N GLY A 389 -22.18 0.56 0.32
CA GLY A 389 -21.04 0.98 -0.47
C GLY A 389 -19.71 0.75 0.23
N ILE A 390 -18.64 0.98 -0.51
CA ILE A 390 -17.25 0.96 -0.03
C ILE A 390 -16.70 2.38 -0.08
N LYS A 391 -16.24 2.90 1.06
CA LYS A 391 -15.47 4.16 1.13
C LYS A 391 -14.01 3.83 1.39
N MET A 392 -13.11 4.51 0.68
CA MET A 392 -11.67 4.43 0.90
C MET A 392 -11.12 5.84 1.14
N PRO A 393 -11.39 6.41 2.32
CA PRO A 393 -11.11 7.81 2.65
C PRO A 393 -9.62 8.05 2.95
N ASP A 394 -9.29 9.33 3.08
CA ASP A 394 -8.13 9.86 3.83
C ASP A 394 -7.66 8.92 4.97
N LYS A 395 -6.42 8.43 5.10
CA LYS A 395 -6.02 7.75 6.36
C LYS A 395 -5.90 8.75 7.50
N ASP A 396 -5.54 9.98 7.15
CA ASP A 396 -5.44 11.10 8.06
C ASP A 396 -6.82 11.77 8.24
N ASP A 397 -7.25 11.89 9.50
CA ASP A 397 -8.55 12.46 9.87
C ASP A 397 -8.77 13.88 9.34
N SER A 398 -7.69 14.64 9.08
CA SER A 398 -7.77 15.97 8.50
C SER A 398 -8.30 15.98 7.06
N LEU A 399 -8.26 14.84 6.36
CA LEU A 399 -8.65 14.68 4.96
C LEU A 399 -9.72 13.62 4.72
N SER A 400 -10.08 12.81 5.73
CA SER A 400 -10.99 11.66 5.59
C SER A 400 -12.40 12.02 5.09
N ASP A 401 -12.87 13.23 5.39
CA ASP A 401 -14.16 13.76 4.95
C ASP A 401 -14.12 14.49 3.59
N ASP A 402 -12.94 14.76 3.05
CA ASP A 402 -12.79 15.42 1.77
C ASP A 402 -12.77 14.39 0.62
N VAL A 403 -13.88 14.31 -0.11
CA VAL A 403 -14.09 13.38 -1.23
C VAL A 403 -13.01 13.46 -2.32
N ARG A 404 -12.25 14.56 -2.40
CA ARG A 404 -11.13 14.71 -3.36
C ARG A 404 -9.96 13.79 -3.04
N TYR A 405 -9.88 13.30 -1.80
CA TYR A 405 -8.88 12.37 -1.30
C TYR A 405 -9.43 10.95 -1.07
N ALA A 406 -10.69 10.68 -1.44
CA ALA A 406 -11.23 9.33 -1.43
C ALA A 406 -10.86 8.58 -2.71
N VAL A 407 -10.68 7.26 -2.62
CA VAL A 407 -10.40 6.43 -3.79
C VAL A 407 -11.69 6.09 -4.53
N ARG A 408 -11.75 6.48 -5.81
CA ARG A 408 -12.78 6.09 -6.76
C ARG A 408 -12.39 4.83 -7.51
N PHE A 409 -13.32 3.89 -7.62
CA PHE A 409 -13.17 2.69 -8.45
C PHE A 409 -13.50 2.96 -9.92
N ALA A 410 -12.81 2.26 -10.80
CA ALA A 410 -12.94 2.35 -12.25
C ALA A 410 -14.13 1.52 -12.76
N ASN A 411 -15.32 1.79 -12.23
CA ASN A 411 -16.57 1.11 -12.61
C ASN A 411 -17.66 2.09 -13.04
N ASN A 412 -18.51 1.66 -13.96
CA ASN A 412 -19.63 2.48 -14.43
C ASN A 412 -20.74 2.55 -13.38
N GLY A 413 -21.20 3.74 -13.03
CA GLY A 413 -22.35 3.94 -12.14
C GLY A 413 -22.12 3.66 -10.65
N VAL A 414 -20.88 3.39 -10.24
CA VAL A 414 -20.54 3.04 -8.85
C VAL A 414 -20.21 4.27 -7.99
N TRP A 415 -19.58 5.30 -8.56
CA TRP A 415 -19.06 6.44 -7.79
C TRP A 415 -20.12 7.49 -7.43
N ASP A 416 -20.35 7.73 -6.13
CA ASP A 416 -21.08 8.88 -5.61
C ASP A 416 -20.10 10.04 -5.30
N ALA A 417 -20.07 11.02 -6.20
CA ALA A 417 -19.16 12.17 -6.10
C ALA A 417 -19.46 13.11 -4.93
N SER A 418 -20.63 12.99 -4.28
CA SER A 418 -21.00 13.84 -3.14
C SER A 418 -20.49 13.29 -1.80
N THR A 419 -20.36 11.97 -1.70
CA THR A 419 -20.01 11.27 -0.45
C THR A 419 -18.65 10.58 -0.52
N GLY A 420 -18.13 10.35 -1.72
CA GLY A 420 -16.89 9.59 -1.93
C GLY A 420 -17.08 8.08 -1.81
N ILE A 421 -18.31 7.58 -1.94
CA ILE A 421 -18.68 6.17 -1.79
C ILE A 421 -18.70 5.48 -3.15
N ASN A 422 -18.15 4.26 -3.20
CA ASN A 422 -18.31 3.31 -4.30
C ASN A 422 -19.51 2.40 -3.99
N VAL A 423 -20.66 2.70 -4.58
CA VAL A 423 -21.95 2.02 -4.32
C VAL A 423 -21.94 0.59 -4.84
N LEU A 424 -22.28 -0.36 -3.96
CA LEU A 424 -22.44 -1.78 -4.28
C LEU A 424 -23.90 -2.12 -4.61
N LYS A 425 -24.82 -1.66 -3.77
CA LYS A 425 -26.26 -1.98 -3.82
C LYS A 425 -27.07 -0.81 -3.23
N THR A 426 -28.27 -0.54 -3.73
CA THR A 426 -29.10 0.60 -3.29
C THR A 426 -30.39 0.19 -2.55
N ASP A 427 -30.66 -1.10 -2.47
CA ASP A 427 -31.93 -1.68 -2.05
C ASP A 427 -31.76 -2.77 -0.99
N LEU A 428 -30.74 -2.68 -0.12
CA LEU A 428 -30.66 -3.53 1.07
C LEU A 428 -31.83 -3.19 1.99
N GLN A 429 -32.64 -4.18 2.37
CA GLN A 429 -33.71 -3.99 3.34
C GLN A 429 -33.23 -4.33 4.75
N ILE A 430 -33.29 -3.36 5.66
CA ILE A 430 -33.16 -3.63 7.09
C ILE A 430 -34.55 -3.80 7.68
N THR A 431 -34.89 -5.01 8.15
CA THR A 431 -36.23 -5.34 8.67
C THR A 431 -36.19 -6.48 9.69
N GLN A 432 -36.96 -6.37 10.77
CA GLN A 432 -37.09 -7.42 11.78
C GLN A 432 -37.62 -8.75 11.20
N SER A 433 -38.28 -8.71 10.03
CA SER A 433 -38.83 -9.88 9.34
C SER A 433 -37.81 -10.69 8.54
N ALA A 434 -36.58 -10.19 8.36
CA ALA A 434 -35.56 -10.88 7.58
C ALA A 434 -35.23 -12.27 8.20
N THR A 435 -34.68 -13.17 7.39
CA THR A 435 -34.15 -14.46 7.89
C THR A 435 -32.85 -14.27 8.70
N GLY A 436 -32.24 -15.34 9.20
CA GLY A 436 -31.05 -15.27 10.06
C GLY A 436 -31.33 -15.08 11.56
N ALA A 437 -30.29 -15.25 12.36
CA ALA A 437 -30.34 -15.10 13.82
C ALA A 437 -30.18 -13.63 14.27
N SER A 438 -30.46 -13.37 15.54
CA SER A 438 -30.11 -12.11 16.19
C SER A 438 -28.94 -12.35 17.12
N TYR A 439 -27.87 -11.60 16.91
CA TYR A 439 -26.62 -11.68 17.63
C TYR A 439 -26.51 -10.50 18.59
N GLN A 440 -25.85 -10.71 19.72
CA GLN A 440 -25.46 -9.63 20.64
C GLN A 440 -23.97 -9.33 20.48
N VAL A 441 -23.51 -9.27 19.22
CA VAL A 441 -22.14 -8.90 18.88
C VAL A 441 -22.13 -7.51 18.28
N GLY A 442 -21.10 -6.76 18.66
CA GLY A 442 -20.89 -5.38 18.27
C GLY A 442 -21.77 -4.38 19.04
N GLU A 443 -21.18 -3.26 19.43
CA GLU A 443 -21.89 -2.13 20.07
C GLU A 443 -22.49 -1.19 19.01
N GLY A 444 -22.06 -1.32 17.74
CA GLY A 444 -22.49 -0.49 16.62
C GLY A 444 -22.42 -1.22 15.27
N PHE A 445 -22.40 -0.42 14.19
CA PHE A 445 -22.12 -0.93 12.86
C PHE A 445 -20.61 -1.04 12.71
N GLU A 446 -20.08 -2.24 12.91
CA GLU A 446 -18.64 -2.50 12.91
C GLU A 446 -18.35 -3.85 12.27
N GLU A 447 -17.13 -4.02 11.76
CA GLU A 447 -16.69 -5.34 11.33
C GLU A 447 -16.57 -6.23 12.57
N VAL A 448 -17.35 -7.30 12.56
CA VAL A 448 -17.15 -8.38 13.49
C VAL A 448 -15.95 -9.13 12.95
N LEU A 449 -14.81 -8.96 13.61
CA LEU A 449 -13.67 -9.85 13.39
C LEU A 449 -14.16 -11.24 13.73
N VAL A 450 -14.48 -12.01 12.69
CA VAL A 450 -14.80 -13.41 12.82
C VAL A 450 -13.45 -14.12 12.83
N PRO A 451 -12.86 -14.53 13.98
CA PRO A 451 -12.30 -15.86 13.93
C PRO A 451 -13.50 -16.76 13.61
N SER A 452 -13.31 -17.82 12.85
CA SER A 452 -14.28 -18.88 12.50
C SER A 452 -15.01 -19.52 13.72
N THR A 453 -15.63 -18.69 14.56
CA THR A 453 -15.96 -18.88 15.99
C THR A 453 -17.37 -18.43 16.34
N LEU A 454 -18.05 -17.63 15.50
CA LEU A 454 -19.46 -17.26 15.71
C LEU A 454 -20.47 -18.13 14.94
N LEU A 455 -20.03 -19.25 14.35
CA LEU A 455 -20.89 -20.14 13.57
C LEU A 455 -20.73 -21.62 13.96
N LEU A 456 -20.49 -21.92 15.24
CA LEU A 456 -20.67 -23.29 15.72
C LEU A 456 -22.17 -23.56 15.91
N SER A 457 -22.73 -24.47 15.13
CA SER A 457 -24.10 -24.92 15.35
C SER A 457 -24.21 -25.51 16.77
N GLY A 458 -25.00 -24.89 17.66
CA GLY A 458 -25.13 -25.31 19.05
C GLY A 458 -24.41 -24.42 20.07
N ASP A 459 -23.60 -23.46 19.63
CA ASP A 459 -23.06 -22.35 20.43
C ASP A 459 -24.15 -21.27 20.54
N PHE A 460 -24.89 -21.32 21.64
CA PHE A 460 -26.09 -20.51 21.89
C PHE A 460 -25.81 -19.25 22.69
N ASP A 461 -24.70 -19.18 23.42
CA ASP A 461 -24.25 -17.96 24.08
C ASP A 461 -23.17 -17.20 23.30
N ALA A 462 -22.75 -17.77 22.16
CA ALA A 462 -21.87 -17.19 21.16
C ALA A 462 -20.47 -16.89 21.70
N ASP A 463 -19.98 -17.73 22.61
CA ASP A 463 -18.67 -17.58 23.26
C ASP A 463 -17.54 -18.35 22.57
N GLY A 464 -17.85 -19.11 21.51
CA GLY A 464 -16.90 -19.79 20.65
C GLY A 464 -16.63 -21.24 21.02
N ASP A 465 -17.36 -21.81 21.98
CA ASP A 465 -17.45 -23.25 22.20
C ASP A 465 -18.89 -23.76 22.33
N VAL A 466 -19.07 -25.08 22.47
CA VAL A 466 -20.39 -25.70 22.66
C VAL A 466 -20.34 -26.53 23.93
N ASP A 467 -20.74 -25.94 25.04
CA ASP A 467 -20.59 -26.49 26.39
C ASP A 467 -21.87 -26.43 27.24
N GLY A 468 -21.74 -26.50 28.57
CA GLY A 468 -22.90 -26.46 29.46
C GLY A 468 -23.59 -25.09 29.55
N ALA A 469 -22.89 -24.00 29.25
CA ALA A 469 -23.39 -22.64 29.24
C ALA A 469 -24.38 -22.44 28.08
N ASP A 470 -24.08 -22.98 26.90
CA ASP A 470 -25.02 -23.01 25.77
C ASP A 470 -26.29 -23.75 26.09
N PHE A 471 -26.17 -24.91 26.74
CA PHE A 471 -27.35 -25.68 27.14
C PHE A 471 -28.22 -24.87 28.11
N PHE A 472 -27.59 -24.10 28.99
CA PHE A 472 -28.28 -23.25 29.94
C PHE A 472 -28.97 -22.06 29.26
N GLU A 473 -28.31 -21.40 28.30
CA GLU A 473 -28.93 -20.33 27.51
C GLU A 473 -30.06 -20.87 26.62
N TRP A 474 -29.90 -22.05 26.03
CA TRP A 474 -30.98 -22.77 25.36
C TRP A 474 -32.19 -23.02 26.27
N GLN A 475 -31.96 -23.47 27.51
CA GLN A 475 -33.03 -23.70 28.48
C GLN A 475 -33.77 -22.41 28.86
N ARG A 476 -33.04 -21.30 29.01
CA ARG A 476 -33.61 -19.99 29.38
C ARG A 476 -34.39 -19.36 28.24
N GLY A 477 -33.94 -19.55 27.00
CA GLY A 477 -34.62 -19.08 25.81
C GLY A 477 -35.65 -20.06 25.24
N LEU A 478 -35.88 -21.23 25.85
CA LEU A 478 -36.77 -22.25 25.32
C LEU A 478 -38.22 -21.77 25.20
N GLY A 479 -38.74 -21.71 23.98
CA GLY A 479 -40.07 -21.20 23.63
C GLY A 479 -40.11 -19.71 23.31
N THR A 480 -38.97 -19.00 23.34
CA THR A 480 -38.84 -17.60 22.94
C THR A 480 -37.73 -17.45 21.88
N LEU A 481 -36.47 -17.57 22.30
CA LEU A 481 -35.28 -17.49 21.45
C LEU A 481 -34.92 -18.83 20.80
N PHE A 482 -35.16 -19.94 21.51
CA PHE A 482 -34.81 -21.30 21.07
C PHE A 482 -36.01 -22.25 21.10
N GLN A 483 -35.95 -23.34 20.35
CA GLN A 483 -36.95 -24.40 20.33
C GLN A 483 -36.38 -25.75 20.76
N ALA A 484 -37.30 -26.68 21.05
CA ALA A 484 -36.96 -28.05 21.45
C ALA A 484 -36.06 -28.77 20.43
N SER A 485 -36.16 -28.42 19.14
CA SER A 485 -35.34 -28.99 18.05
C SER A 485 -33.87 -28.61 18.13
N ASP A 486 -33.55 -27.47 18.72
CA ASP A 486 -32.24 -26.83 18.60
C ASP A 486 -31.23 -27.53 19.53
N LEU A 487 -31.74 -28.25 20.53
CA LEU A 487 -30.98 -29.20 21.32
C LEU A 487 -30.28 -30.27 20.46
N ALA A 488 -30.75 -30.54 19.24
CA ALA A 488 -30.06 -31.43 18.32
C ALA A 488 -28.71 -30.87 17.86
N ASP A 489 -28.62 -29.55 17.65
CA ASP A 489 -27.41 -28.86 17.19
C ASP A 489 -26.38 -28.81 18.33
N TRP A 490 -26.81 -28.47 19.55
CA TRP A 490 -25.98 -28.59 20.76
C TRP A 490 -25.49 -30.03 20.99
N LYS A 491 -26.36 -31.04 20.86
CA LYS A 491 -25.95 -32.45 21.03
C LYS A 491 -24.96 -32.91 19.96
N ALA A 492 -25.09 -32.42 18.73
CA ALA A 492 -24.21 -32.77 17.64
C ALA A 492 -22.82 -32.17 17.81
N ASN A 493 -22.72 -31.03 18.51
CA ASN A 493 -21.50 -30.26 18.62
C ASN A 493 -20.98 -30.13 20.06
N PHE A 494 -21.59 -30.77 21.07
CA PHE A 494 -21.14 -30.66 22.47
C PHE A 494 -19.67 -31.07 22.66
N GLY A 495 -18.89 -30.16 23.24
CA GLY A 495 -17.43 -30.25 23.38
C GLY A 495 -16.65 -29.78 22.15
N ALA A 496 -17.33 -29.26 21.12
CA ALA A 496 -16.68 -28.54 20.03
C ALA A 496 -16.18 -27.20 20.56
N VAL A 497 -14.95 -26.86 20.21
CA VAL A 497 -14.34 -25.56 20.47
C VAL A 497 -13.83 -25.10 19.13
N SER A 498 -14.15 -23.87 18.73
CA SER A 498 -13.68 -23.37 17.45
C SER A 498 -12.16 -23.23 17.49
N GLY A 499 -11.47 -23.82 16.50
CA GLY A 499 -10.01 -23.73 16.39
C GLY A 499 -9.22 -25.01 16.66
N SER A 500 -9.83 -26.21 16.65
CA SER A 500 -9.03 -27.39 16.32
C SER A 500 -8.72 -27.35 14.82
N ALA A 501 -7.67 -26.62 14.44
CA ALA A 501 -6.93 -27.01 13.26
C ALA A 501 -6.68 -28.50 13.41
N GLY A 502 -7.16 -29.29 12.44
CA GLY A 502 -6.55 -30.57 12.21
C GLY A 502 -5.07 -30.29 12.12
N VAL A 503 -4.31 -30.68 13.14
CA VAL A 503 -2.93 -31.06 12.92
C VAL A 503 -3.09 -32.14 11.88
N GLU A 504 -2.93 -31.81 10.60
CA GLU A 504 -2.51 -32.80 9.64
C GLU A 504 -1.32 -33.43 10.33
N THR A 505 -1.50 -34.65 10.81
CA THR A 505 -0.38 -35.49 11.17
C THR A 505 0.46 -35.52 9.91
N VAL A 506 1.53 -34.72 9.90
CA VAL A 506 2.64 -34.84 8.97
C VAL A 506 2.85 -36.35 8.85
N PRO A 507 2.69 -36.96 7.67
CA PRO A 507 3.02 -38.37 7.54
C PRO A 507 4.49 -38.47 7.93
N GLU A 508 4.77 -39.08 9.09
CA GLU A 508 6.14 -39.43 9.39
C GLU A 508 6.64 -40.23 8.19
N PRO A 509 7.80 -39.86 7.59
CA PRO A 509 8.40 -40.75 6.62
C PRO A 509 8.59 -42.07 7.35
N SER A 510 7.88 -43.11 6.88
CA SER A 510 8.00 -44.45 7.43
C SER A 510 9.48 -44.74 7.70
N SER A 511 9.80 -45.30 8.86
CA SER A 511 11.19 -45.50 9.34
C SER A 511 12.08 -46.24 8.33
N SER A 512 11.48 -46.81 7.27
CA SER A 512 12.07 -47.36 6.05
C SER A 512 12.82 -46.33 5.17
N VAL A 513 12.40 -45.06 5.11
CA VAL A 513 13.00 -44.02 4.25
C VAL A 513 14.28 -43.44 4.88
N LEU A 514 14.31 -43.29 6.20
CA LEU A 514 15.52 -42.86 6.94
C LEU A 514 16.61 -43.95 6.95
N VAL A 515 16.24 -45.23 6.94
CA VAL A 515 17.21 -46.34 6.82
C VAL A 515 17.78 -46.45 5.40
N SER A 516 17.01 -46.09 4.37
CA SER A 516 17.45 -46.16 2.97
C SER A 516 18.45 -45.06 2.59
N LEU A 517 18.34 -43.87 3.20
CA LEU A 517 19.29 -42.77 3.04
C LEU A 517 20.63 -43.01 3.78
N PHE A 518 20.62 -43.76 4.89
CA PHE A 518 21.85 -44.11 5.61
C PHE A 518 22.68 -45.22 4.92
N VAL A 519 22.05 -46.12 4.16
CA VAL A 519 22.74 -47.22 3.44
C VAL A 519 23.38 -46.77 2.12
N LEU A 520 22.90 -45.69 1.50
CA LEU A 520 23.46 -45.14 0.26
C LEU A 520 24.71 -44.26 0.48
N VAL A 521 24.83 -43.62 1.66
CA VAL A 521 26.02 -42.81 2.02
C VAL A 521 27.20 -43.69 2.52
N LEU A 522 26.93 -44.88 3.06
CA LEU A 522 27.98 -45.81 3.53
C LEU A 522 28.64 -46.67 2.43
N ARG A 523 28.16 -46.61 1.17
CA ARG A 523 28.72 -47.41 0.06
C ARG A 523 29.83 -46.71 -0.76
N HIS A 524 30.14 -45.44 -0.49
CA HIS A 524 31.14 -44.68 -1.27
C HIS A 524 32.42 -44.29 -0.50
N VAL A 525 32.67 -44.82 0.70
CA VAL A 525 33.93 -44.59 1.41
C VAL A 525 34.73 -45.90 1.47
N ARG A 526 35.70 -46.06 0.55
CA ARG A 526 36.77 -47.06 0.69
C ARG A 526 37.81 -46.57 1.71
N PRO A 527 38.34 -47.44 2.59
CA PRO A 527 39.34 -47.04 3.58
C PRO A 527 40.76 -47.05 2.97
N PHE A 528 41.48 -45.93 3.07
CA PHE A 528 42.95 -45.94 2.93
C PHE A 528 43.57 -45.97 4.33
N MET A 529 44.39 -47.00 4.54
CA MET A 529 45.01 -47.35 5.82
C MET A 529 46.15 -46.40 6.23
N ARG A 530 46.31 -46.29 7.56
CA ARG A 530 47.39 -45.63 8.31
C ARG A 530 48.80 -46.15 7.94
N GLY A 531 49.79 -45.26 8.04
CA GLY A 531 51.21 -45.56 8.28
C GLY A 531 51.90 -44.40 9.04
N PRO A 532 52.88 -44.63 9.92
CA PRO A 532 53.03 -43.85 11.16
C PRO A 532 54.16 -42.79 11.18
N LEU A 533 53.97 -41.84 12.10
CA LEU A 533 54.91 -41.01 12.88
C LEU A 533 56.42 -41.11 12.56
N ARG A 534 57.03 -39.95 12.30
CA ARG A 534 58.34 -39.55 12.86
C ARG A 534 58.52 -38.02 12.83
N SER A 535 59.12 -37.53 13.91
CA SER A 535 59.35 -36.12 14.28
C SER A 535 60.72 -35.59 13.75
N PRO A 536 61.21 -34.41 14.17
CA PRO A 536 61.36 -33.21 13.34
C PRO A 536 62.83 -32.90 13.00
N SER A 537 63.08 -32.02 12.01
CA SER A 537 64.36 -31.30 11.95
C SER A 537 64.25 -29.96 11.22
N VAL A 538 65.06 -29.05 11.75
CA VAL A 538 65.24 -27.61 11.52
C VAL A 538 66.03 -27.34 10.22
N LYS A 539 65.85 -26.15 9.64
CA LYS A 539 66.82 -25.22 8.97
C LYS A 539 66.30 -24.70 7.63
N CYS A 540 66.05 -23.39 7.50
CA CYS A 540 66.98 -22.26 7.23
C CYS A 540 67.24 -22.07 5.73
N GLU A 541 66.96 -20.84 5.27
CA GLU A 541 67.49 -20.15 4.08
C GLU A 541 67.12 -20.76 2.72
N SER A 542 66.72 -20.01 1.69
CA SER A 542 67.02 -18.64 1.27
C SER A 542 65.90 -18.08 0.41
#